data_AF-A0A833PAV0-F1
#
_entry.id   AF-A0A833PAV0-F1
#
_cell.length_a   1.000
_cell.length_b   1.000
_cell.length_c   1.000
_cell.angle_alpha   90.00
_cell.angle_beta   90.00
_cell.angle_gamma   90.00
#
_symmetry.space_group_name_H-M   'P 1'
#
loop_
_entity.id
_entity.type
_entity.pdbx_description
1 polymer ?
#
loop_
_entity_poly.entity_id
_entity_poly.type
_entity_poly.pdbx_seq_one_letter_code
_entity_poly.pdbx_strand_id
1 'polypeptide(L)'
;MQEARTILEEGSAWYAAQRATKEDLALIRKYYDQISYFQSLGDDEQASLADAKFHLAIAEASHNLVLIQMMRGVFDLLQFNVLLGRRKVYSETHRFDQLHDQHFRVMDAIERHDPDAARDAVCGHIEFVVQQVRMIDEEEARRQRASRLNRI
;
A
#
# COMPACT_ATOMS: atom_id res chain seq x y z
N MET A 1 -11.63 7.65 -1.74
CA MET A 1 -10.86 6.39 -1.89
C MET A 1 -10.20 5.97 -0.60
N GLN A 2 -9.47 6.88 0.06
CA GLN A 2 -8.67 6.49 1.22
C GLN A 2 -9.45 5.84 2.38
N GLU A 3 -10.56 6.43 2.79
CA GLU A 3 -11.40 5.88 3.87
C GLU A 3 -11.94 4.49 3.53
N ALA A 4 -12.32 4.28 2.26
CA ALA A 4 -12.78 2.98 1.78
C ALA A 4 -11.65 1.93 1.80
N ARG A 5 -10.42 2.31 1.42
CA ARG A 5 -9.25 1.41 1.53
C ARG A 5 -9.02 1.00 2.97
N THR A 6 -8.99 1.94 3.90
CA THR A 6 -8.74 1.64 5.32
C THR A 6 -9.76 0.63 5.83
N ILE A 7 -11.06 0.88 5.61
CA ILE A 7 -12.13 -0.02 6.07
C ILE A 7 -12.01 -1.43 5.46
N LEU A 8 -11.73 -1.51 4.16
CA LEU A 8 -11.63 -2.80 3.46
C LEU A 8 -10.38 -3.58 3.86
N GLU A 9 -9.24 -2.90 3.93
CA GLU A 9 -7.95 -3.53 4.16
C GLU A 9 -7.73 -3.89 5.63
N GLU A 10 -8.26 -3.11 6.57
CA GLU A 10 -8.28 -3.41 8.00
C GLU A 10 -8.89 -4.79 8.27
N GLY A 11 -10.13 -4.99 7.81
CA GLY A 11 -10.82 -6.27 7.95
C GLY A 11 -10.16 -7.38 7.14
N SER A 12 -9.65 -7.07 5.94
CA SER A 12 -8.96 -8.05 5.09
C SER A 12 -7.71 -8.60 5.77
N ALA A 13 -6.85 -7.74 6.30
CA ALA A 13 -5.63 -8.15 6.98
C ALA A 13 -5.92 -8.96 8.25
N TRP A 14 -6.90 -8.53 9.06
CA TRP A 14 -7.30 -9.25 10.28
C TRP A 14 -7.81 -10.67 9.97
N TYR A 15 -8.65 -10.83 8.95
CA TYR A 15 -9.14 -12.14 8.55
C TYR A 15 -8.08 -12.96 7.82
N ALA A 16 -7.19 -12.34 7.04
CA ALA A 16 -6.08 -13.02 6.37
C ALA A 16 -5.16 -13.68 7.39
N ALA A 17 -4.78 -12.98 8.45
CA ALA A 17 -3.97 -13.54 9.53
C ALA A 17 -4.60 -14.78 10.17
N GLN A 18 -5.93 -14.90 10.22
CA GLN A 18 -6.60 -16.08 10.77
C GLN A 18 -6.77 -17.24 9.79
N ARG A 19 -6.85 -16.94 8.49
CA ARG A 19 -7.40 -17.88 7.49
C ARG A 19 -6.43 -18.21 6.36
N ALA A 20 -5.34 -17.46 6.22
CA ALA A 20 -4.39 -17.63 5.13
C ALA A 20 -3.85 -19.07 5.10
N THR A 21 -3.94 -19.67 3.92
CA THR A 21 -3.30 -20.95 3.59
C THR A 21 -1.83 -20.74 3.24
N LYS A 22 -1.07 -21.83 3.10
CA LYS A 22 0.34 -21.74 2.68
C LYS A 22 0.47 -21.13 1.29
N GLU A 23 -0.48 -21.44 0.41
CA GLU A 23 -0.57 -20.92 -0.94
C GLU A 23 -0.85 -19.41 -0.94
N ASP A 24 -1.73 -18.94 -0.05
CA ASP A 24 -2.01 -17.52 0.13
C ASP A 24 -0.78 -16.76 0.63
N LEU A 25 -0.08 -17.29 1.64
CA LEU A 25 1.15 -16.68 2.18
C LEU A 25 2.24 -16.60 1.11
N ALA A 26 2.41 -17.66 0.30
CA ALA A 26 3.35 -17.67 -0.80
C ALA A 26 3.01 -16.60 -1.86
N LEU A 27 1.72 -16.37 -2.12
CA LEU A 27 1.27 -15.35 -3.06
C LEU A 27 1.49 -13.93 -2.53
N ILE A 28 1.19 -13.68 -1.25
CA ILE A 28 1.48 -12.40 -0.57
C ILE A 28 2.99 -12.10 -0.64
N ARG A 29 3.83 -13.08 -0.26
CA ARG A 29 5.30 -12.99 -0.32
C ARG A 29 5.79 -12.66 -1.71
N LYS A 30 5.28 -13.36 -2.73
CA LYS A 30 5.62 -13.11 -4.13
C LYS A 30 5.37 -11.66 -4.54
N TYR A 31 4.22 -11.09 -4.20
CA TYR A 31 3.92 -9.70 -4.57
C TYR A 31 4.75 -8.70 -3.76
N TYR A 32 4.99 -8.97 -2.48
CA TYR A 32 5.91 -8.18 -1.66
C TYR A 32 7.32 -8.11 -2.30
N ASP A 33 7.88 -9.25 -2.71
CA ASP A 33 9.20 -9.30 -3.35
C ASP A 33 9.21 -8.56 -4.69
N GLN A 34 8.12 -8.67 -5.47
CA GLN A 34 7.97 -7.97 -6.74
C GLN A 34 7.96 -6.45 -6.60
N ILE A 35 7.41 -5.90 -5.50
CA ILE A 35 7.43 -4.46 -5.23
C ILE A 35 8.88 -3.95 -5.21
N SER A 36 9.74 -4.60 -4.42
CA SER A 36 11.14 -4.23 -4.29
C SER A 36 11.91 -4.46 -5.60
N TYR A 37 11.66 -5.58 -6.25
CA TYR A 37 12.30 -5.93 -7.53
C TYR A 37 12.04 -4.87 -8.61
N PHE A 38 10.78 -4.55 -8.91
CA PHE A 38 10.46 -3.58 -9.97
C PHE A 38 10.88 -2.16 -9.61
N GLN A 39 10.82 -1.79 -8.32
CA GLN A 39 11.32 -0.49 -7.89
C GLN A 39 12.84 -0.37 -8.07
N SER A 40 13.60 -1.44 -7.84
CA SER A 40 15.06 -1.45 -8.06
C SER A 40 15.44 -1.26 -9.54
N LEU A 41 14.53 -1.62 -10.45
CA LEU A 41 14.66 -1.41 -11.89
C LEU A 41 14.20 -0.03 -12.35
N GLY A 42 13.62 0.79 -11.46
CA GLY A 42 12.98 2.07 -11.82
C GLY A 42 11.67 1.90 -12.60
N ASP A 43 11.07 0.71 -12.58
CA ASP A 43 9.78 0.44 -13.24
C ASP A 43 8.62 0.72 -12.28
N ASP A 44 8.29 2.01 -12.15
CA ASP A 44 7.22 2.47 -11.25
C ASP A 44 5.86 1.86 -11.58
N GLU A 45 5.58 1.55 -12.85
CA GLU A 45 4.30 0.98 -13.28
C GLU A 45 4.16 -0.46 -12.76
N GLN A 46 5.17 -1.29 -12.97
CA GLN A 46 5.16 -2.67 -12.46
C GLN A 46 5.26 -2.71 -10.93
N ALA A 47 6.03 -1.81 -10.32
CA ALA A 47 6.10 -1.72 -8.86
C ALA A 47 4.73 -1.35 -8.24
N SER A 48 4.00 -0.42 -8.88
CA SER A 48 2.65 -0.03 -8.45
C SER A 48 1.62 -1.14 -8.65
N LEU A 49 1.74 -1.90 -9.75
CA LEU A 49 0.89 -3.05 -9.99
C LEU A 49 1.15 -4.18 -8.98
N ALA A 50 2.42 -4.44 -8.64
CA ALA A 50 2.79 -5.42 -7.63
C ALA A 50 2.25 -5.03 -6.24
N ASP A 51 2.33 -3.75 -5.89
CA ASP A 51 1.79 -3.17 -4.66
C ASP A 51 0.26 -3.33 -4.58
N ALA A 52 -0.48 -2.96 -5.63
CA ALA A 52 -1.93 -3.20 -5.68
C ALA A 52 -2.29 -4.69 -5.58
N LYS A 53 -1.51 -5.57 -6.22
CA LYS A 53 -1.69 -7.03 -6.15
C LYS A 53 -1.36 -7.60 -4.76
N PHE A 54 -0.42 -7.01 -4.04
CA PHE A 54 -0.12 -7.36 -2.65
C PHE A 54 -1.34 -7.15 -1.76
N HIS A 55 -1.97 -5.97 -1.85
CA HIS A 55 -3.21 -5.69 -1.11
C HIS A 55 -4.39 -6.57 -1.53
N LEU A 56 -4.54 -6.85 -2.83
CA LEU A 56 -5.56 -7.79 -3.30
C LEU A 56 -5.32 -9.22 -2.78
N ALA A 57 -4.07 -9.68 -2.77
CA ALA A 57 -3.73 -11.01 -2.25
C ALA A 57 -4.06 -11.15 -0.76
N ILE A 58 -3.87 -10.08 0.03
CA ILE A 58 -4.31 -10.05 1.44
C ILE A 58 -5.84 -10.16 1.52
N ALA A 59 -6.58 -9.42 0.69
CA ALA A 59 -8.04 -9.55 0.64
C ALA A 59 -8.50 -10.95 0.23
N GLU A 60 -7.82 -11.61 -0.71
CA GLU A 60 -8.10 -13.00 -1.11
C GLU A 60 -7.80 -13.97 0.04
N ALA A 61 -6.68 -13.80 0.73
CA ALA A 61 -6.28 -14.58 1.90
C ALA A 61 -7.25 -14.43 3.09
N SER A 62 -8.09 -13.40 3.12
CA SER A 62 -9.14 -13.23 4.11
C SER A 62 -10.24 -14.30 4.01
N HIS A 63 -10.34 -15.00 2.88
CA HIS A 63 -11.42 -15.94 2.56
C HIS A 63 -12.83 -15.37 2.84
N ASN A 64 -12.97 -14.05 2.75
CA ASN A 64 -14.24 -13.34 2.89
C ASN A 64 -14.70 -12.86 1.52
N LEU A 65 -15.65 -13.60 0.93
CA LEU A 65 -16.12 -13.34 -0.43
C LEU A 65 -16.60 -11.90 -0.64
N VAL A 66 -17.22 -11.28 0.37
CA VAL A 66 -17.70 -9.89 0.27
C VAL A 66 -16.53 -8.92 0.18
N LEU A 67 -15.52 -9.06 1.05
CA LEU A 67 -14.32 -8.22 1.02
C LEU A 67 -13.57 -8.39 -0.29
N ILE A 68 -13.43 -9.63 -0.78
CA ILE A 68 -12.77 -9.93 -2.05
C ILE A 68 -13.48 -9.23 -3.23
N GLN A 69 -14.81 -9.33 -3.30
CA GLN A 69 -15.57 -8.70 -4.38
C GLN A 69 -15.51 -7.17 -4.30
N MET A 70 -15.60 -6.59 -3.11
CA MET A 70 -15.42 -5.15 -2.91
C MET A 70 -14.02 -4.70 -3.34
N MET A 71 -12.98 -5.45 -2.97
CA MET A 71 -11.60 -5.13 -3.31
C MET A 71 -11.34 -5.25 -4.82
N ARG A 72 -11.87 -6.28 -5.47
CA ARG A 72 -11.82 -6.39 -6.94
C ARG A 72 -12.57 -5.25 -7.63
N GLY A 73 -13.72 -4.85 -7.11
CA GLY A 73 -14.52 -3.76 -7.66
C GLY A 73 -13.84 -2.39 -7.63
N VAL A 74 -12.90 -2.17 -6.70
CA VAL A 74 -12.12 -0.92 -6.62
C VAL A 74 -10.65 -1.10 -7.00
N PHE A 75 -10.27 -2.24 -7.60
CA PHE A 75 -8.88 -2.58 -7.89
C PHE A 75 -8.22 -1.60 -8.88
N ASP A 76 -8.88 -1.27 -9.98
CA ASP A 76 -8.30 -0.35 -10.98
C ASP A 76 -8.09 1.05 -10.37
N LEU A 77 -9.04 1.50 -9.53
CA LEU A 77 -8.92 2.76 -8.80
C LEU A 77 -7.81 2.70 -7.73
N LEU A 78 -7.67 1.56 -7.05
CA LEU A 78 -6.59 1.29 -6.10
C LEU A 78 -5.23 1.39 -6.81
N GLN A 79 -5.03 0.66 -7.90
CA GLN A 79 -3.80 0.65 -8.68
C GLN A 79 -3.43 2.06 -9.15
N PHE A 80 -4.40 2.81 -9.67
CA PHE A 80 -4.17 4.19 -10.09
C PHE A 80 -3.75 5.10 -8.91
N ASN A 81 -4.40 4.99 -7.76
CA ASN A 81 -4.04 5.77 -6.56
C ASN A 81 -2.66 5.37 -6.00
N VAL A 82 -2.34 4.08 -6.01
CA VAL A 82 -1.01 3.57 -5.62
C VAL A 82 0.04 4.16 -6.55
N LEU A 83 -0.16 4.11 -7.87
CA LEU A 83 0.78 4.71 -8.84
C LEU A 83 1.04 6.19 -8.56
N LEU A 84 -0.01 6.99 -8.34
CA LEU A 84 0.12 8.41 -8.03
C LEU A 84 0.84 8.64 -6.69
N GLY A 85 0.50 7.88 -5.66
CA GLY A 85 1.14 7.95 -4.36
C GLY A 85 2.62 7.60 -4.44
N ARG A 86 2.96 6.50 -5.13
CA ARG A 86 4.33 6.02 -5.28
C ARG A 86 5.22 7.02 -6.01
N ARG A 87 4.78 7.56 -7.15
CA ARG A 87 5.55 8.59 -7.89
C ARG A 87 5.91 9.80 -7.04
N LYS A 88 5.03 10.18 -6.12
CA LYS A 88 5.26 11.28 -5.18
C LYS A 88 6.20 10.85 -4.04
N VAL A 89 5.92 9.71 -3.42
CA VAL A 89 6.58 9.23 -2.19
C VAL A 89 8.00 8.73 -2.43
N TYR A 90 8.24 7.99 -3.51
CA TYR A 90 9.56 7.41 -3.84
C TYR A 90 10.51 8.39 -4.54
N SER A 91 10.18 9.68 -4.58
CA SER A 91 11.09 10.73 -5.09
C SER A 91 12.36 10.88 -4.22
N GLU A 92 12.35 10.36 -2.99
CA GLU A 92 13.48 10.35 -2.06
C GLU A 92 13.83 8.91 -1.63
N THR A 93 15.11 8.55 -1.70
CA THR A 93 15.60 7.19 -1.39
C THR A 93 15.26 6.72 0.03
N HIS A 94 15.26 7.60 1.02
CA HIS A 94 14.97 7.24 2.41
C HIS A 94 13.54 6.70 2.61
N ARG A 95 12.61 7.10 1.74
CA ARG A 95 11.19 6.72 1.84
C ARG A 95 10.93 5.34 1.25
N PHE A 96 11.87 4.83 0.46
CA PHE A 96 11.83 3.46 -0.06
C PHE A 96 11.94 2.44 1.07
N ASP A 97 12.98 2.57 1.89
CA ASP A 97 13.24 1.64 3.00
C ASP A 97 12.08 1.61 3.99
N GLN A 98 11.46 2.76 4.26
CA GLN A 98 10.34 2.88 5.17
C GLN A 98 9.06 2.19 4.65
N LEU A 99 8.72 2.36 3.37
CA LEU A 99 7.56 1.68 2.79
C LEU A 99 7.80 0.17 2.65
N HIS A 100 9.02 -0.23 2.33
CA HIS A 100 9.39 -1.64 2.29
C HIS A 100 9.21 -2.30 3.67
N ASP A 101 9.71 -1.66 4.73
CA ASP A 101 9.53 -2.14 6.12
C ASP A 101 8.05 -2.16 6.55
N GLN A 102 7.25 -1.19 6.13
CA GLN A 102 5.80 -1.22 6.40
C GLN A 102 5.09 -2.40 5.73
N HIS A 103 5.35 -2.65 4.45
CA HIS A 103 4.80 -3.83 3.77
C HIS A 103 5.29 -5.13 4.43
N PHE A 104 6.56 -5.18 4.86
CA PHE A 104 7.11 -6.31 5.59
C PHE A 104 6.32 -6.60 6.85
N ARG A 105 6.04 -5.58 7.69
CA ARG A 105 5.28 -5.74 8.94
C ARG A 105 3.88 -6.29 8.72
N VAL A 106 3.19 -5.87 7.65
CA VAL A 106 1.87 -6.40 7.30
C VAL A 106 1.95 -7.89 6.98
N MET A 107 2.84 -8.26 6.06
CA MET A 107 3.04 -9.65 5.64
C MET A 107 3.51 -10.54 6.80
N ASP A 108 4.49 -10.08 7.59
CA ASP A 108 5.02 -10.79 8.77
C ASP A 108 3.94 -11.05 9.81
N ALA A 109 3.07 -10.07 10.09
CA ALA A 109 1.96 -10.27 11.01
C ALA A 109 0.94 -11.31 10.50
N ILE A 110 0.68 -11.34 9.19
CA ILE A 110 -0.18 -12.35 8.58
C ILE A 110 0.48 -13.74 8.65
N GLU A 111 1.78 -13.85 8.36
CA GLU A 111 2.53 -15.11 8.44
C GLU A 111 2.64 -15.65 9.87
N ARG A 112 2.74 -14.76 10.88
CA ARG A 112 2.70 -15.11 12.30
C ARG A 112 1.30 -15.43 12.82
N HIS A 113 0.28 -15.34 11.96
CA HIS A 113 -1.12 -15.52 12.34
C HIS A 113 -1.54 -14.60 13.50
N ASP A 114 -1.13 -13.33 13.45
CA ASP A 114 -1.41 -12.31 14.46
C ASP A 114 -2.38 -11.25 13.90
N PRO A 115 -3.70 -11.40 14.15
CA PRO A 115 -4.73 -10.59 13.50
C PRO A 115 -4.70 -9.13 13.91
N ASP A 116 -4.46 -8.85 15.19
CA ASP A 116 -4.38 -7.49 15.70
C ASP A 116 -3.14 -6.79 15.15
N ALA A 117 -1.98 -7.46 15.13
CA ALA A 117 -0.78 -6.88 14.52
C ALA A 117 -0.95 -6.63 13.01
N ALA A 118 -1.62 -7.53 12.29
CA ALA A 118 -1.86 -7.39 10.85
C ALA A 118 -2.77 -6.19 10.55
N ARG A 119 -3.83 -6.03 11.36
CA ARG A 119 -4.72 -4.87 11.30
C ARG A 119 -3.96 -3.58 11.56
N ASP A 120 -3.22 -3.52 12.66
CA ASP A 120 -2.56 -2.29 13.08
C ASP A 120 -1.44 -1.90 12.09
N ALA A 121 -0.73 -2.89 11.53
CA ALA A 121 0.29 -2.67 10.51
C ALA A 121 -0.30 -2.09 9.21
N VAL A 122 -1.43 -2.62 8.72
CA VAL A 122 -2.02 -2.13 7.45
C VAL A 122 -2.63 -0.74 7.65
N CYS A 123 -3.26 -0.47 8.79
CA CYS A 123 -3.76 0.85 9.14
C CYS A 123 -2.62 1.87 9.21
N GLY A 124 -1.53 1.55 9.90
CA GLY A 124 -0.35 2.41 10.00
C GLY A 124 0.32 2.68 8.66
N HIS A 125 0.42 1.67 7.79
CA HIS A 125 0.92 1.83 6.42
C HIS A 125 0.07 2.81 5.62
N ILE A 126 -1.25 2.60 5.63
CA ILE A 126 -2.20 3.44 4.91
C ILE A 126 -2.14 4.90 5.41
N GLU A 127 -2.19 5.11 6.73
CA GLU A 127 -2.11 6.45 7.32
C GLU A 127 -0.81 7.16 6.94
N PHE A 128 0.30 6.43 6.98
CA PHE A 128 1.60 6.96 6.57
C PHE A 128 1.58 7.44 5.12
N VAL A 129 1.17 6.59 4.16
CA VAL A 129 1.11 6.95 2.73
C VAL A 129 0.27 8.21 2.51
N VAL A 130 -0.86 8.33 3.23
CA VAL A 130 -1.77 9.47 3.12
C VAL A 130 -1.13 10.76 3.64
N GLN A 131 -0.54 10.71 4.83
CA GLN A 131 0.13 11.86 5.43
C GLN A 131 1.28 12.33 4.53
N GLN A 132 2.04 11.37 4.02
CA GLN A 132 3.15 11.61 3.11
C GLN A 132 2.73 12.29 1.79
N VAL A 133 1.67 11.82 1.14
CA VAL A 133 1.15 12.45 -0.08
C VAL A 133 0.63 13.87 0.22
N ARG A 134 -0.09 14.05 1.34
CA ARG A 134 -0.58 15.38 1.76
C ARG A 134 0.57 16.37 1.99
N MET A 135 1.62 15.96 2.70
CA MET A 135 2.78 16.83 2.96
C MET A 135 3.48 17.28 1.67
N ILE A 136 3.66 16.38 0.72
CA ILE A 136 4.25 16.70 -0.59
C ILE A 136 3.37 17.70 -1.34
N ASP A 137 2.06 17.48 -1.40
CA ASP A 137 1.12 18.38 -2.09
C ASP A 137 1.10 19.77 -1.46
N GLU A 138 1.14 19.85 -0.13
CA GLU A 138 1.23 21.13 0.57
C GLU A 138 2.55 21.85 0.29
N GLU A 139 3.67 21.14 0.27
CA GLU A 139 4.97 21.71 0.00
C GLU A 139 5.09 22.22 -1.43
N GLU A 140 4.63 21.45 -2.42
CA GLU A 140 4.54 21.89 -3.81
C GLU A 140 3.67 23.15 -3.94
N ALA A 141 2.51 23.18 -3.30
CA ALA A 141 1.63 24.34 -3.32
C ALA A 141 2.28 25.57 -2.67
N ARG A 142 3.03 25.39 -1.57
CA ARG A 142 3.82 26.46 -0.93
C ARG A 142 4.91 26.99 -1.87
N ARG A 143 5.69 26.11 -2.50
CA ARG A 143 6.75 26.46 -3.46
C ARG A 143 6.18 27.22 -4.67
N GLN A 144 5.06 26.78 -5.22
CA GLN A 144 4.38 27.45 -6.33
C GLN A 144 3.91 28.86 -5.96
N ARG A 145 3.34 29.05 -4.75
CA ARG A 145 2.92 30.38 -4.27
C ARG A 145 4.13 31.32 -4.09
N ALA A 146 5.22 30.84 -3.49
CA ALA A 146 6.45 31.62 -3.31
C ALA A 146 7.08 32.02 -4.66
N SER A 147 7.14 31.11 -5.63
CA SER A 147 7.66 31.40 -6.97
C SER A 147 6.84 32.42 -7.75
N ARG A 148 5.52 32.50 -7.52
CA ARG A 148 4.65 33.52 -8.14
C ARG A 148 4.86 34.90 -7.54
N LEU A 149 5.13 34.98 -6.23
CA LEU A 149 5.42 36.24 -5.53
C LEU A 149 6.78 36.83 -5.90
N ASN A 150 7.79 35.99 -6.14
CA ASN A 150 9.14 36.41 -6.57
C ASN A 150 9.24 36.82 -8.07
N ARG A 151 8.13 36.72 -8.83
CA ARG A 151 8.06 37.11 -10.26
C ARG A 151 7.41 38.47 -10.48
N ILE A 152 7.02 39.17 -9.42
CA ILE A 152 6.49 40.55 -9.40
C ILE A 152 7.56 41.45 -8.80
#